data_AF-A0A9D3M3K3-F1
#
_entry.id   AF-A0A9D3M3K3-F1
#
_cell.length_a   1.000
_cell.length_b   1.000
_cell.length_c   1.000
_cell.angle_alpha   90.00
_cell.angle_beta   90.00
_cell.angle_gamma   90.00
#
_symmetry.space_group_name_H-M   'P 1'
#
loop_
_entity.id
_entity.type
_entity.pdbx_description
1 polymer ?
#
loop_
_entity_poly.entity_id
_entity_poly.type
_entity_poly.pdbx_seq_one_letter_code
_entity_poly.pdbx_strand_id
1 'polypeptide(L)'
;RLNSCDLTEKSCDIVASALQSSNSPLRDLDLSYNNLGDSGVELLCAGLMSPNCKLQRMGLNSGNLTEKSCDIVASALQSSNSP
;
A
#
# COMPACT_ATOMS: atom_id res chain seq x y z
N ARG A 1 -4.12 -12.15 0.30
CA ARG A 1 -5.29 -11.30 0.00
C ARG A 1 -5.95 -10.94 1.31
N LEU A 2 -6.28 -9.67 1.50
CA LEU A 2 -6.88 -9.10 2.71
C LEU A 2 -8.06 -8.19 2.32
N ASN A 3 -8.74 -8.51 1.22
CA ASN A 3 -9.89 -7.75 0.75
C ASN A 3 -11.09 -7.94 1.68
N SER A 4 -11.91 -6.90 1.88
CA SER A 4 -13.10 -6.94 2.75
C SER A 4 -12.82 -7.44 4.17
N CYS A 5 -11.72 -7.01 4.78
CA CYS A 5 -11.27 -7.45 6.11
C CYS A 5 -11.43 -6.36 7.18
N ASP A 6 -12.17 -5.29 6.89
CA ASP A 6 -12.35 -4.13 7.77
C ASP A 6 -11.03 -3.59 8.34
N LEU A 7 -10.02 -3.52 7.47
CA LEU A 7 -8.69 -3.06 7.86
C LEU A 7 -8.72 -1.64 8.40
N THR A 8 -7.97 -1.42 9.47
CA THR A 8 -7.79 -0.11 10.10
C THR A 8 -6.48 0.53 9.65
N GLU A 9 -6.28 1.80 9.99
CA GLU A 9 -4.99 2.48 9.79
C GLU A 9 -3.82 1.72 10.44
N LYS A 10 -4.03 1.15 11.63
CA LYS A 10 -3.02 0.28 12.29
C LYS A 10 -2.71 -0.96 11.46
N SER A 11 -3.71 -1.53 10.80
CA SER A 11 -3.50 -2.66 9.89
C SER A 11 -2.65 -2.24 8.68
N CYS A 12 -2.83 -1.00 8.18
CA CYS A 12 -2.02 -0.46 7.08
C CYS A 12 -0.55 -0.30 7.50
N ASP A 13 -0.28 0.18 8.71
CA ASP A 13 1.08 0.29 9.25
C ASP A 13 1.79 -1.07 9.37
N ILE A 14 1.07 -2.09 9.84
CA ILE A 14 1.58 -3.47 9.91
C ILE A 14 1.89 -4.01 8.51
N VAL A 15 0.99 -3.79 7.55
CA VAL A 15 1.19 -4.19 6.15
C VAL A 15 2.38 -3.45 5.55
N ALA A 16 2.51 -2.14 5.78
CA ALA A 16 3.64 -1.35 5.31
C ALA A 16 4.96 -1.88 5.87
N SER A 17 5.02 -2.17 7.18
CA SER A 17 6.19 -2.80 7.81
C SER A 17 6.53 -4.15 7.18
N ALA A 18 5.53 -4.96 6.84
CA ALA A 18 5.74 -6.23 6.16
C ALA A 18 6.25 -6.07 4.72
N LEU A 19 5.87 -5.00 4.01
CA LEU A 19 6.38 -4.66 2.68
C LEU A 19 7.85 -4.21 2.73
N GLN A 20 8.26 -3.51 3.80
CA GLN A 20 9.63 -3.05 4.01
C GLN A 20 10.60 -4.17 4.41
N SER A 21 10.08 -5.31 4.84
CA SER A 21 10.89 -6.45 5.26
C SER A 21 11.61 -7.08 4.06
N SER A 22 12.95 -7.12 4.12
CA SER A 22 13.81 -7.70 3.07
C SER A 22 13.50 -9.17 2.74
N ASN A 23 12.95 -9.89 3.72
CA ASN A 23 12.60 -11.30 3.60
C ASN A 23 11.16 -11.54 3.13
N SER A 24 10.40 -10.48 2.86
CA SER A 24 9.01 -10.63 2.43
C SER A 24 8.93 -11.36 1.08
N PRO A 25 8.25 -12.52 1.01
CA PRO A 25 8.03 -13.22 -0.26
C PRO A 25 6.86 -12.60 -1.04
N LEU A 26 6.21 -11.56 -0.51
CA LEU A 26 4.98 -11.02 -1.06
C LEU A 26 5.23 -10.41 -2.46
N ARG A 27 4.39 -10.81 -3.43
CA ARG A 27 4.40 -10.30 -4.81
C ARG A 27 3.06 -9.72 -5.23
N ASP A 28 1.99 -10.16 -4.59
CA ASP A 28 0.63 -9.80 -4.93
C ASP A 28 -0.16 -9.59 -3.65
N LEU A 29 -0.79 -8.42 -3.51
CA LEU A 29 -1.56 -8.06 -2.34
C LEU A 29 -2.84 -7.35 -2.74
N ASP A 30 -3.98 -7.98 -2.49
CA ASP A 30 -5.29 -7.37 -2.67
C ASP A 30 -5.81 -6.84 -1.33
N LEU A 31 -6.03 -5.51 -1.26
CA LEU A 31 -6.61 -4.78 -0.12
C LEU A 31 -7.94 -4.12 -0.50
N SER A 32 -8.53 -4.51 -1.63
CA SER A 32 -9.80 -3.97 -2.12
C SER A 32 -10.92 -4.13 -1.09
N TYR A 33 -11.92 -3.26 -1.16
CA TYR A 33 -13.09 -3.24 -0.28
C TYR A 33 -12.74 -3.08 1.22
N ASN A 34 -11.64 -2.40 1.52
CA ASN A 34 -11.35 -1.91 2.88
C ASN A 34 -11.49 -0.39 2.91
N ASN A 35 -12.00 0.15 4.00
CA ASN A 35 -12.15 1.60 4.18
C ASN A 35 -10.84 2.23 4.71
N LEU A 36 -9.78 2.20 3.90
CA LEU A 36 -8.44 2.61 4.31
C LEU A 36 -8.30 4.14 4.47
N GLY A 37 -9.11 4.90 3.71
CA GLY A 37 -8.97 6.35 3.60
C GLY A 37 -7.61 6.77 3.02
N ASP A 38 -7.38 8.08 2.93
CA ASP A 38 -6.13 8.62 2.39
C ASP A 38 -4.92 8.26 3.29
N SER A 39 -5.07 8.30 4.62
CA SER A 39 -3.97 8.02 5.54
C SER A 39 -3.52 6.56 5.52
N GLY A 40 -4.45 5.61 5.38
CA GLY A 40 -4.12 4.21 5.18
C GLY A 40 -3.34 3.97 3.89
N VAL A 41 -3.71 4.64 2.79
CA VAL A 41 -2.99 4.57 1.52
C VAL A 41 -1.60 5.21 1.60
N GLU A 42 -1.46 6.32 2.34
CA GLU A 42 -0.17 6.96 2.60
C GLU A 42 0.82 6.00 3.27
N LEU A 43 0.39 5.32 4.33
CA LEU A 43 1.21 4.32 5.04
C LEU A 43 1.61 3.17 4.11
N LEU A 44 0.68 2.65 3.31
CA LEU A 44 0.96 1.58 2.34
C LEU A 44 1.97 2.03 1.29
N CYS A 45 1.84 3.26 0.78
CA CYS A 45 2.77 3.83 -0.18
C CYS A 45 4.18 3.98 0.40
N ALA A 46 4.31 4.44 1.65
CA ALA A 46 5.61 4.47 2.33
C ALA A 46 6.27 3.08 2.40
N GLY A 47 5.48 2.02 2.62
CA GLY A 47 5.97 0.64 2.53
C GLY A 47 6.42 0.22 1.13
N LEU A 48 5.69 0.63 0.09
CA LEU A 48 6.01 0.34 -1.31
C LEU A 48 7.29 1.03 -1.79
N MET A 49 7.57 2.22 -1.30
CA MET A 49 8.78 2.99 -1.64
C MET A 49 10.06 2.40 -1.07
N SER A 50 9.96 1.37 -0.21
CA SER A 50 11.13 0.70 0.33
C SER A 50 11.88 -0.08 -0.76
N PRO A 51 13.22 -0.01 -0.81
CA PRO A 51 14.02 -0.79 -1.75
C PRO A 51 13.92 -2.31 -1.51
N ASN A 52 13.45 -2.71 -0.32
CA ASN A 52 13.22 -4.10 0.03
C ASN A 52 11.86 -4.62 -0.43
N CYS A 53 10.95 -3.72 -0.84
CA CYS A 53 9.63 -4.10 -1.30
C CYS A 53 9.76 -4.86 -2.63
N LYS A 54 9.28 -6.09 -2.63
CA LYS A 54 9.27 -6.95 -3.83
C LYS A 54 7.88 -7.08 -4.43
N LEU A 55 6.90 -6.32 -3.93
CA LEU A 55 5.52 -6.39 -4.37
C LEU A 55 5.41 -5.93 -5.83
N GLN A 56 4.72 -6.70 -6.66
CA GLN A 56 4.54 -6.41 -8.09
C GLN A 56 3.12 -5.96 -8.41
N ARG A 57 2.13 -6.43 -7.63
CA ARG A 57 0.73 -6.06 -7.80
C ARG A 57 0.10 -5.73 -6.45
N MET A 58 -0.57 -4.57 -6.40
CA MET A 58 -1.41 -4.17 -5.28
C MET A 58 -2.80 -3.82 -5.80
N GLY A 59 -3.83 -4.42 -5.20
CA GLY A 59 -5.23 -4.06 -5.43
C GLY A 59 -5.69 -3.06 -4.38
N LEU A 60 -6.07 -1.87 -4.81
CA LEU A 60 -6.71 -0.85 -3.99
C LEU A 60 -8.05 -0.48 -4.62
N ASN A 61 -9.14 -0.72 -3.89
CA ASN A 61 -10.47 -0.24 -4.23
C ASN A 61 -11.13 0.13 -2.91
N SER A 62 -11.04 1.39 -2.50
CA SER A 62 -11.59 1.88 -1.24
C SER A 62 -12.56 3.01 -1.52
N GLY A 63 -13.73 2.96 -0.89
CA GLY A 63 -14.84 3.90 -1.15
C GLY A 63 -14.63 5.30 -0.56
N ASN A 64 -13.50 5.57 0.10
CA ASN A 64 -13.23 6.83 0.80
C ASN A 64 -11.85 7.42 0.43
N LEU A 65 -11.40 7.18 -0.79
CA LEU A 65 -10.20 7.82 -1.33
C LEU A 65 -10.55 9.15 -1.96
N THR A 66 -9.72 10.16 -1.71
CA THR A 66 -9.86 11.49 -2.32
C THR A 66 -8.75 11.75 -3.35
N GLU A 67 -8.76 12.92 -3.99
CA GLU A 67 -7.70 13.34 -4.91
C GLU A 67 -6.30 13.29 -4.30
N LYS A 68 -6.17 13.46 -2.97
CA LYS A 68 -4.88 13.36 -2.26
C LYS A 68 -4.22 12.00 -2.45
N SER A 69 -5.01 10.93 -2.51
CA SER A 69 -4.51 9.59 -2.74
C SER A 69 -3.84 9.45 -4.12
N CYS A 70 -4.28 10.21 -5.13
CA CYS A 70 -3.67 10.21 -6.46
C CYS A 70 -2.25 10.77 -6.42
N ASP A 71 -2.02 11.87 -5.69
CA ASP A 71 -0.68 12.48 -5.54
C ASP A 71 0.28 11.54 -4.80
N ILE A 72 -0.22 10.89 -3.74
CA ILE A 72 0.55 9.92 -2.94
C ILE A 72 0.97 8.72 -3.81
N VAL A 73 0.02 8.13 -4.53
CA VAL A 73 0.30 6.97 -5.40
C VAL A 73 1.23 7.36 -6.55
N ALA A 74 1.02 8.53 -7.17
CA ALA A 74 1.91 9.02 -8.23
C ALA A 74 3.35 9.19 -7.72
N SER A 75 3.53 9.74 -6.52
CA SER A 75 4.84 9.91 -5.89
C SER A 75 5.53 8.56 -5.62
N ALA A 76 4.77 7.58 -5.10
CA ALA A 76 5.30 6.23 -4.84
C ALA A 76 5.74 5.52 -6.14
N LEU A 77 4.98 5.67 -7.22
CA LEU A 77 5.31 5.10 -8.53
C LEU A 77 6.56 5.75 -9.15
N GLN A 78 6.77 7.05 -8.93
CA GLN A 78 7.99 7.72 -9.41
C GLN A 78 9.25 7.23 -8.68
N SER A 79 9.15 6.99 -7.37
CA SER A 79 10.31 6.52 -6.59
C SER A 79 10.67 5.06 -6.93
N SER A 80 9.69 4.21 -7.24
CA SER A 80 9.93 2.82 -7.62
C SER A 80 10.58 2.65 -9.01
N ASN A 81 10.56 3.71 -9.83
CA ASN A 81 11.15 3.72 -11.18
C ASN A 81 12.50 4.48 -11.24
N SER A 82 13.07 4.88 -10.10
CA SER A 82 14.42 5.44 -10.08
C SER A 82 15.44 4.32 -10.37
N PRO A 83 16.35 4.51 -11.35
CA PRO A 83 17.23 3.45 -11.89
C PRO A 83 18.26 2.91 -10.89
#